data_AF-A0A429EM99-F1
#
_entry.id   AF-A0A429EM99-F1
#
_cell.length_a   1.000
_cell.length_b   1.000
_cell.length_c   1.000
_cell.angle_alpha   90.00
_cell.angle_beta   90.00
_cell.angle_gamma   90.00
#
_symmetry.space_group_name_H-M   'P 1'
#
loop_
_entity.id
_entity.type
_entity.pdbx_description
1 polymer ?
#
loop_
_entity_poly.entity_id
_entity_poly.type
_entity_poly.pdbx_seq_one_letter_code
_entity_poly.pdbx_strand_id
1 'polypeptide(L)'
;MDYLADLRRELDAFGAVLDGDLSAPVEHCGGWRLADLAVHMGAGNLWVVAAVQEGHGDGYDEGAAPRDRAGLKAWYAKTADALVQALSVDPSTEVWTFFPPHTVGFWRRRRSQETLMHRWDAEHALGSATPMDPALAADGVAEVFDTMAPRMISKGAATYPEQAVRVTATDSGRCWTYGPGEPIADVSGTAEDLLLMLWGRKPRDTGSVTWAGDREAGLGVLAGPLVP
;
A
#
# COMPACT_ATOMS: atom_id res chain seq x y z
N MET A 1 1.35 15.14 7.80
CA MET A 1 2.09 14.22 6.91
C MET A 1 2.34 14.96 5.62
N ASP A 2 3.56 14.90 5.10
CA ASP A 2 3.89 15.46 3.79
C ASP A 2 4.03 14.29 2.81
N TYR A 3 2.89 13.85 2.26
CA TYR A 3 2.84 12.68 1.38
C TYR A 3 3.77 12.79 0.17
N LEU A 4 4.05 14.00 -0.33
CA LEU A 4 4.91 14.13 -1.50
C LEU A 4 6.38 13.87 -1.14
N ALA A 5 6.82 14.39 0.02
CA ALA A 5 8.14 14.09 0.56
C ALA A 5 8.29 12.62 0.96
N ASP A 6 7.25 12.05 1.59
CA ASP A 6 7.20 10.63 1.95
C ASP A 6 7.25 9.75 0.70
N LEU A 7 6.42 10.01 -0.31
CA LEU A 7 6.42 9.30 -1.59
C LEU A 7 7.80 9.33 -2.27
N ARG A 8 8.45 10.50 -2.34
CA ARG A 8 9.79 10.61 -2.95
C ARG A 8 10.78 9.71 -2.23
N ARG A 9 10.80 9.73 -0.89
CA ARG A 9 11.70 8.88 -0.09
C ARG A 9 11.45 7.39 -0.34
N GLU A 10 10.20 6.95 -0.35
CA GLU A 10 9.88 5.53 -0.57
C GLU A 10 10.18 5.10 -2.02
N LEU A 11 9.98 5.97 -3.02
CA LEU A 11 10.35 5.70 -4.41
C LEU A 11 11.87 5.55 -4.58
N ASP A 12 12.64 6.44 -3.96
CA ASP A 12 14.10 6.38 -4.01
C ASP A 12 14.62 5.12 -3.31
N ALA A 13 14.04 4.76 -2.15
CA ALA A 13 14.36 3.54 -1.43
C ALA A 13 14.04 2.28 -2.26
N PHE A 14 12.85 2.17 -2.84
CA PHE A 14 12.50 1.07 -3.75
C PHE A 14 13.46 1.01 -4.95
N GLY A 15 13.78 2.15 -5.55
CA GLY A 15 14.72 2.24 -6.68
C GLY A 15 16.12 1.73 -6.35
N ALA A 16 16.57 1.90 -5.11
CA ALA A 16 17.85 1.36 -4.63
C ALA A 16 17.83 -0.17 -4.52
N VAL A 17 16.68 -0.77 -4.16
CA VAL A 17 16.52 -2.25 -4.09
C VAL A 17 16.76 -2.90 -5.46
N LEU A 18 16.52 -2.18 -6.56
CA LEU A 18 16.76 -2.66 -7.93
C LEU A 18 18.25 -2.90 -8.26
N ASP A 19 19.17 -2.51 -7.38
CA ASP A 19 20.58 -2.92 -7.44
C ASP A 19 20.83 -4.36 -6.96
N GLY A 20 19.84 -5.02 -6.36
CA GLY A 20 19.88 -6.42 -5.94
C GLY A 20 19.65 -7.45 -7.05
N ASP A 21 19.32 -8.68 -6.67
CA ASP A 21 18.96 -9.75 -7.62
C ASP A 21 17.53 -9.57 -8.14
N LEU A 22 17.40 -9.10 -9.38
CA LEU A 22 16.10 -8.88 -10.02
C LEU A 22 15.33 -10.19 -10.31
N SER A 23 15.99 -11.34 -10.20
CA SER A 23 15.37 -12.64 -10.39
C SER A 23 14.75 -13.22 -9.10
N ALA A 24 15.01 -12.57 -7.96
CA ALA A 24 14.52 -12.98 -6.64
C ALA A 24 12.98 -13.03 -6.62
N PRO A 25 12.38 -14.11 -6.10
CA PRO A 25 10.92 -14.23 -5.99
C PRO A 25 10.38 -13.26 -4.93
N VAL A 26 9.26 -12.62 -5.22
CA VAL A 26 8.56 -11.73 -4.28
C VAL A 26 7.41 -12.47 -3.63
N GLU A 27 7.64 -12.94 -2.40
CA GLU A 27 6.77 -13.89 -1.68
C GLU A 27 5.27 -13.53 -1.71
N HIS A 28 4.93 -12.27 -1.49
CA HIS A 28 3.55 -11.80 -1.35
C HIS A 28 2.96 -11.20 -2.64
N CYS A 29 3.66 -11.32 -3.77
CA CYS A 29 3.21 -10.84 -5.09
C CYS A 29 2.96 -12.02 -6.06
N GLY A 30 2.61 -13.19 -5.52
CA GLY A 30 2.28 -14.37 -6.32
C GLY A 30 3.51 -14.94 -7.04
N GLY A 31 3.45 -15.07 -8.36
CA GLY A 31 4.53 -15.62 -9.18
C GLY A 31 5.62 -14.62 -9.59
N TRP A 32 5.57 -13.39 -9.07
CA TRP A 32 6.43 -12.30 -9.50
C TRP A 32 7.87 -12.44 -9.01
N ARG A 33 8.79 -11.97 -9.83
CA ARG A 33 10.16 -11.66 -9.47
C ARG A 33 10.30 -10.16 -9.18
N LEU A 34 11.41 -9.76 -8.58
CA LEU A 34 11.70 -8.35 -8.31
C LEU A 34 11.69 -7.49 -9.60
N ALA A 35 12.10 -8.04 -10.75
CA ALA A 35 11.94 -7.38 -12.03
C ALA A 35 10.46 -7.06 -12.36
N ASP A 36 9.56 -8.02 -12.15
CA ASP A 36 8.13 -7.86 -12.43
C ASP A 36 7.51 -6.82 -11.49
N LEU A 37 7.91 -6.81 -10.22
CA LEU A 37 7.50 -5.79 -9.26
C LEU A 37 7.98 -4.38 -9.68
N ALA A 38 9.19 -4.26 -10.22
CA ALA A 38 9.70 -2.98 -10.73
C ALA A 38 8.92 -2.49 -11.96
N VAL A 39 8.54 -3.42 -12.86
CA VAL A 39 7.67 -3.14 -14.00
C VAL A 39 6.31 -2.63 -13.52
N HIS A 40 5.67 -3.35 -12.58
CA HIS A 40 4.40 -2.97 -11.98
C HIS A 40 4.46 -1.56 -11.37
N MET A 41 5.48 -1.29 -10.55
CA MET A 41 5.62 0.01 -9.88
C MET A 41 5.80 1.15 -10.89
N GLY A 42 6.61 0.95 -11.93
CA GLY A 42 6.81 1.96 -12.96
C GLY A 42 5.57 2.19 -13.84
N ALA A 43 4.82 1.13 -14.16
CA ALA A 43 3.55 1.23 -14.89
C ALA A 43 2.50 1.96 -14.05
N GLY A 44 2.41 1.64 -12.76
CA GLY A 44 1.55 2.34 -11.80
C GLY A 44 1.90 3.83 -11.65
N ASN A 45 3.18 4.18 -11.70
CA ASN A 45 3.61 5.58 -11.72
C ASN A 45 3.07 6.32 -12.95
N LEU A 46 3.21 5.74 -14.15
CA LEU A 46 2.73 6.35 -15.40
C LEU A 46 1.20 6.40 -15.48
N TRP A 47 0.52 5.39 -14.93
CA TRP A 47 -0.94 5.39 -14.83
C TRP A 47 -1.46 6.59 -14.03
N VAL A 48 -0.82 6.91 -12.90
CA VAL A 48 -1.19 8.10 -12.11
C VAL A 48 -0.80 9.40 -12.81
N VAL A 49 0.32 9.43 -13.55
CA VAL A 49 0.67 10.59 -14.39
C VAL A 49 -0.44 10.86 -15.40
N ALA A 50 -0.93 9.83 -16.11
CA ALA A 50 -2.05 9.95 -17.04
C ALA A 50 -3.35 10.38 -16.33
N ALA A 51 -3.64 9.81 -15.15
CA ALA A 51 -4.80 10.21 -14.36
C ALA A 51 -4.83 11.71 -14.01
N VAL A 52 -3.66 12.27 -13.70
CA VAL A 52 -3.51 13.69 -13.32
C VAL A 52 -3.48 14.60 -14.54
N GLN A 53 -2.79 14.21 -15.62
CA GLN A 53 -2.57 15.08 -16.79
C GLN A 53 -3.69 14.98 -17.83
N GLU A 54 -4.30 13.81 -17.98
CA GLU A 54 -5.25 13.48 -19.04
C GLU A 54 -6.67 13.24 -18.49
N GLY A 55 -6.80 13.02 -17.18
CA GLY A 55 -8.10 12.95 -16.51
C GLY A 55 -8.83 11.61 -16.67
N HIS A 56 -8.11 10.51 -16.92
CA HIS A 56 -8.68 9.17 -17.03
C HIS A 56 -7.79 8.08 -16.43
N GLY A 57 -8.40 6.93 -16.15
CA GLY A 57 -7.72 5.72 -15.67
C GLY A 57 -7.14 4.83 -16.74
N ASP A 58 -7.13 5.29 -17.99
CA ASP A 58 -6.55 4.56 -19.11
C ASP A 58 -5.06 4.96 -19.19
N GLY A 59 -4.14 3.99 -19.12
CA GLY A 59 -2.69 4.31 -19.10
C GLY A 59 -1.81 3.33 -18.34
N TYR A 60 -2.38 2.28 -17.74
CA TYR A 60 -1.59 1.18 -17.20
C TYR A 60 -1.07 0.30 -18.34
N ASP A 61 0.23 0.38 -18.62
CA ASP A 61 0.91 -0.44 -19.63
C ASP A 61 2.29 -0.90 -19.12
N GLU A 62 2.41 -2.20 -18.85
CA GLU A 62 3.67 -2.85 -18.47
C GLU A 62 4.58 -3.14 -19.68
N GLY A 63 4.02 -3.17 -20.89
CA GLY A 63 4.75 -3.46 -22.13
C GLY A 63 5.77 -2.39 -22.51
N ALA A 64 5.64 -1.18 -21.96
CA ALA A 64 6.58 -0.08 -22.14
C ALA A 64 7.91 -0.28 -21.37
N ALA A 65 7.97 -1.20 -20.41
CA ALA A 65 9.16 -1.39 -19.58
C ALA A 65 10.29 -2.11 -20.36
N PRO A 66 11.53 -1.59 -20.31
CA PRO A 66 12.68 -2.29 -20.88
C PRO A 66 12.95 -3.62 -20.17
N ARG A 67 13.41 -4.61 -20.93
CA ARG A 67 13.68 -5.97 -20.41
C ARG A 67 15.09 -6.14 -19.86
N ASP A 68 16.04 -5.32 -20.29
CA ASP A 68 17.39 -5.35 -19.76
C ASP A 68 17.46 -4.59 -18.42
N ARG A 69 18.34 -5.07 -17.54
CA ARG A 69 18.46 -4.57 -16.16
C ARG A 69 18.71 -3.05 -16.10
N ALA A 70 19.62 -2.53 -16.93
CA ALA A 70 20.00 -1.13 -16.90
C ALA A 70 18.84 -0.25 -17.40
N GLY A 71 18.19 -0.68 -18.48
CA GLY A 71 16.99 -0.05 -19.03
C GLY A 71 15.84 -0.01 -18.03
N LEU A 72 15.56 -1.13 -17.36
CA LEU A 72 14.47 -1.21 -16.37
C LEU A 72 14.69 -0.24 -15.21
N LYS A 73 15.91 -0.21 -14.63
CA LYS A 73 16.23 0.71 -13.53
C LYS A 73 16.12 2.17 -13.96
N ALA A 74 16.67 2.52 -15.12
CA ALA A 74 16.59 3.88 -15.65
C ALA A 74 15.14 4.29 -15.98
N TRP A 75 14.34 3.37 -16.51
CA TRP A 75 12.93 3.57 -16.78
C TRP A 75 12.15 3.80 -15.49
N TYR A 76 12.31 2.94 -14.48
CA TYR A 76 11.69 3.12 -13.17
C TYR A 76 12.00 4.50 -12.56
N ALA A 77 13.27 4.91 -12.55
CA ALA A 77 13.67 6.22 -12.03
C ALA A 77 12.97 7.37 -12.76
N LYS A 78 12.87 7.27 -14.10
CA LYS A 78 12.16 8.27 -14.92
C LYS A 78 10.66 8.32 -14.60
N THR A 79 10.01 7.18 -14.38
CA THR A 79 8.58 7.17 -14.03
C THR A 79 8.33 7.69 -12.62
N ALA A 80 9.24 7.41 -11.67
CA ALA A 80 9.20 7.97 -10.32
C ALA A 80 9.29 9.51 -10.33
N ASP A 81 10.22 10.07 -11.11
CA ASP A 81 10.34 11.52 -11.29
C ASP A 81 9.09 12.14 -11.93
N ALA A 82 8.55 11.49 -12.97
CA ALA A 82 7.34 11.94 -13.63
C ALA A 82 6.14 11.94 -12.66
N LEU A 83 6.01 10.91 -11.82
CA LEU A 83 4.96 10.82 -10.81
C LEU A 83 5.06 11.96 -9.79
N VAL A 84 6.24 12.18 -9.21
CA VAL A 84 6.45 13.26 -8.22
C VAL A 84 6.15 14.62 -8.86
N GLN A 85 6.58 14.85 -10.10
CA GLN A 85 6.29 16.09 -10.82
C GLN A 85 4.79 16.28 -11.04
N ALA A 86 4.07 15.25 -11.52
CA ALA A 86 2.63 15.33 -11.75
C ALA A 86 1.87 15.61 -10.45
N LEU A 87 2.30 15.00 -9.34
CA LEU A 87 1.68 15.19 -8.03
C LEU A 87 2.13 16.45 -7.29
N SER A 88 2.98 17.31 -7.86
CA SER A 88 3.50 18.52 -7.19
C SER A 88 2.52 19.72 -7.17
N VAL A 89 1.36 19.60 -7.81
CA VAL A 89 0.31 20.64 -7.83
C VAL A 89 -0.48 20.70 -6.51
N ASP A 90 -1.46 21.60 -6.39
CA ASP A 90 -2.27 21.70 -5.17
C ASP A 90 -3.00 20.37 -4.87
N PRO A 91 -2.89 19.80 -3.64
CA PRO A 91 -3.53 18.53 -3.31
C PRO A 91 -5.06 18.54 -3.40
N SER A 92 -5.70 19.71 -3.37
CA SER A 92 -7.15 19.87 -3.58
C SER A 92 -7.57 19.88 -5.05
N THR A 93 -6.62 19.93 -5.99
CA THR A 93 -6.90 19.87 -7.43
C THR A 93 -7.69 18.60 -7.76
N GLU A 94 -8.84 18.77 -8.42
CA GLU A 94 -9.68 17.66 -8.86
C GLU A 94 -9.01 16.91 -10.02
N VAL A 95 -8.96 15.58 -9.91
CA VAL A 95 -8.38 14.68 -10.92
C VAL A 95 -9.13 13.36 -10.90
N TRP A 96 -9.01 12.57 -11.97
CA TRP A 96 -9.57 11.23 -11.98
C TRP A 96 -8.88 10.35 -10.92
N THR A 97 -9.65 9.57 -10.18
CA THR A 97 -9.16 8.55 -9.24
C THR A 97 -10.06 7.32 -9.29
N PHE A 98 -9.54 6.15 -8.91
CA PHE A 98 -10.34 4.91 -8.89
C PHE A 98 -11.31 4.81 -7.70
N PHE A 99 -11.19 5.70 -6.71
CA PHE A 99 -12.05 5.77 -5.53
C PHE A 99 -12.04 7.21 -4.99
N PRO A 100 -13.16 7.72 -4.42
CA PRO A 100 -13.17 9.05 -3.83
C PRO A 100 -12.20 9.16 -2.64
N PRO A 101 -11.70 10.38 -2.33
CA PRO A 101 -11.96 11.65 -3.03
C PRO A 101 -11.21 11.75 -4.37
N HIS A 102 -11.82 12.43 -5.36
CA HIS A 102 -11.25 12.60 -6.71
C HIS A 102 -10.28 13.79 -6.78
N THR A 103 -9.14 13.68 -6.07
CA THR A 103 -8.17 14.78 -5.90
C THR A 103 -6.72 14.32 -5.99
N VAL A 104 -5.79 15.24 -6.23
CA VAL A 104 -4.34 14.95 -6.21
C VAL A 104 -3.90 14.44 -4.84
N GLY A 105 -4.53 14.90 -3.75
CA GLY A 105 -4.29 14.42 -2.40
C GLY A 105 -4.56 12.92 -2.23
N PHE A 106 -5.58 12.38 -2.91
CA PHE A 106 -5.83 10.94 -2.95
C PHE A 106 -4.65 10.19 -3.56
N TRP A 107 -4.18 10.62 -4.74
CA TRP A 107 -3.06 9.95 -5.40
C TRP A 107 -1.75 10.04 -4.62
N ARG A 108 -1.49 11.18 -3.96
CA ARG A 108 -0.34 11.33 -3.08
C ARG A 108 -0.37 10.30 -1.95
N ARG A 109 -1.48 10.19 -1.23
CA ARG A 109 -1.64 9.18 -0.16
C ARG A 109 -1.52 7.78 -0.72
N ARG A 110 -2.31 7.45 -1.75
CA ARG A 110 -2.39 6.11 -2.32
C ARG A 110 -1.05 5.61 -2.85
N ARG A 111 -0.33 6.44 -3.61
CA ARG A 111 1.00 6.07 -4.12
C ARG A 111 2.03 5.99 -3.02
N SER A 112 1.94 6.79 -1.96
CA SER A 112 2.82 6.64 -0.79
C SER A 112 2.64 5.28 -0.13
N GLN A 113 1.39 4.87 0.11
CA GLN A 113 1.07 3.61 0.77
C GLN A 113 1.41 2.39 -0.10
N GLU A 114 1.17 2.45 -1.41
CA GLU A 114 1.57 1.39 -2.34
C GLU A 114 3.09 1.24 -2.40
N THR A 115 3.81 2.36 -2.51
CA THR A 115 5.26 2.36 -2.62
C THR A 115 5.89 1.87 -1.31
N LEU A 116 5.37 2.28 -0.16
CA LEU A 116 5.82 1.77 1.14
C LEU A 116 5.70 0.25 1.25
N MET A 117 4.53 -0.29 0.87
CA MET A 117 4.27 -1.74 0.92
C MET A 117 5.18 -2.51 -0.05
N HIS A 118 5.28 -2.05 -1.30
CA HIS A 118 6.08 -2.74 -2.31
C HIS A 118 7.59 -2.53 -2.14
N ARG A 119 8.03 -1.45 -1.48
CA ARG A 119 9.41 -1.33 -0.97
C ARG A 119 9.69 -2.44 0.02
N TRP A 120 8.80 -2.64 0.99
CA TRP A 120 8.93 -3.74 1.94
C TRP A 120 8.92 -5.10 1.23
N ASP A 121 8.01 -5.35 0.28
CA ASP A 121 7.97 -6.61 -0.48
C ASP A 121 9.29 -6.86 -1.23
N ALA A 122 9.87 -5.82 -1.84
CA ALA A 122 11.13 -5.87 -2.57
C ALA A 122 12.33 -6.15 -1.65
N GLU A 123 12.42 -5.45 -0.52
CA GLU A 123 13.50 -5.67 0.45
C GLU A 123 13.37 -7.03 1.16
N HIS A 124 12.15 -7.48 1.46
CA HIS A 124 11.86 -8.80 2.02
C HIS A 124 12.31 -9.92 1.08
N ALA A 125 12.06 -9.77 -0.22
CA ALA A 125 12.54 -10.71 -1.25
C ALA A 125 14.07 -10.87 -1.27
N LEU A 126 14.82 -9.84 -0.85
CA LEU A 126 16.27 -9.85 -0.74
C LEU A 126 16.77 -10.16 0.69
N GLY A 127 15.88 -10.40 1.65
CA GLY A 127 16.22 -10.65 3.05
C GLY A 127 16.78 -9.43 3.79
N SER A 128 16.45 -8.22 3.34
CA SER A 128 16.98 -6.95 3.85
C SER A 128 15.90 -5.92 4.19
N ALA A 129 14.70 -6.37 4.55
CA ALA A 129 13.58 -5.50 4.93
C ALA A 129 13.97 -4.53 6.05
N THR A 130 13.77 -3.24 5.79
CA THR A 130 14.02 -2.16 6.73
C THR A 130 12.71 -1.60 7.30
N PRO A 131 12.69 -1.14 8.57
CA PRO A 131 11.48 -0.68 9.21
C PRO A 131 10.77 0.45 8.45
N MET A 132 9.45 0.39 8.41
CA MET A 132 8.59 1.45 7.89
C MET A 132 8.58 2.66 8.82
N ASP A 133 8.38 3.86 8.28
CA ASP A 133 8.07 5.02 9.09
C ASP A 133 6.76 4.79 9.87
N PRO A 134 6.74 4.89 11.21
CA PRO A 134 5.55 4.56 12.00
C PRO A 134 4.34 5.44 11.69
N ALA A 135 4.55 6.71 11.34
CA ALA A 135 3.45 7.61 11.01
C ALA A 135 2.81 7.21 9.67
N LEU A 136 3.64 6.97 8.64
CA LEU A 136 3.17 6.52 7.33
C LEU A 136 2.51 5.15 7.39
N ALA A 137 3.08 4.20 8.15
CA ALA A 137 2.50 2.88 8.36
C ALA A 137 1.13 2.97 9.07
N ALA A 138 1.01 3.83 10.09
CA ALA A 138 -0.27 4.04 10.76
C ALA A 138 -1.30 4.69 9.82
N ASP A 139 -0.88 5.58 8.92
CA ASP A 139 -1.77 6.09 7.87
C ASP A 139 -2.18 5.00 6.87
N GLY A 140 -1.30 4.05 6.56
CA GLY A 140 -1.64 2.87 5.76
C GLY A 140 -2.71 2.00 6.42
N VAL A 141 -2.64 1.81 7.75
CA VAL A 141 -3.69 1.11 8.49
C VAL A 141 -5.03 1.84 8.37
N ALA A 142 -5.02 3.18 8.44
CA ALA A 142 -6.21 3.98 8.21
C ALA A 142 -6.75 3.79 6.78
N GLU A 143 -5.87 3.80 5.77
CA GLU A 143 -6.24 3.64 4.36
C GLU A 143 -6.91 2.28 4.08
N VAL A 144 -6.47 1.22 4.78
CA VAL A 144 -7.13 -0.10 4.69
C VAL A 144 -8.61 0.03 5.01
N PHE A 145 -8.98 0.75 6.06
CA PHE A 145 -10.36 0.84 6.52
C PHE A 145 -11.17 1.95 5.86
N ASP A 146 -10.55 3.07 5.48
CA ASP A 146 -11.27 4.21 4.90
C ASP A 146 -11.37 4.15 3.36
N THR A 147 -10.49 3.40 2.69
CA THR A 147 -10.38 3.35 1.22
C THR A 147 -10.45 1.93 0.70
N MET A 148 -9.56 1.03 1.16
CA MET A 148 -9.40 -0.29 0.53
C MET A 148 -10.57 -1.22 0.82
N ALA A 149 -10.93 -1.43 2.08
CA ALA A 149 -12.03 -2.32 2.45
C ALA A 149 -13.37 -1.82 1.87
N PRO A 150 -13.73 -0.52 1.96
CA PRO A 150 -14.91 0.01 1.28
C PRO A 150 -14.89 -0.21 -0.24
N ARG A 151 -13.73 -0.08 -0.89
CA ARG A 151 -13.58 -0.36 -2.32
C ARG A 151 -13.74 -1.86 -2.64
N MET A 152 -13.20 -2.76 -1.82
CA MET A 152 -13.38 -4.20 -2.02
C MET A 152 -14.86 -4.58 -1.88
N ILE A 153 -15.59 -3.95 -0.96
CA ILE A 153 -17.03 -4.13 -0.82
C ILE A 153 -17.79 -3.55 -2.00
N SER A 154 -17.48 -2.34 -2.47
CA SER A 154 -18.16 -1.72 -3.62
C SER A 154 -17.97 -2.51 -4.92
N LYS A 155 -16.84 -3.24 -5.04
CA LYS A 155 -16.57 -4.18 -6.13
C LYS A 155 -17.21 -5.56 -5.96
N GLY A 156 -17.90 -5.83 -4.85
CA GLY A 156 -18.51 -7.13 -4.55
C GLY A 156 -17.51 -8.23 -4.18
N ALA A 157 -16.26 -7.88 -3.86
CA ALA A 157 -15.22 -8.84 -3.46
C ALA A 157 -15.25 -9.14 -1.95
N ALA A 158 -15.85 -8.27 -1.15
CA ALA A 158 -16.03 -8.41 0.29
C ALA A 158 -17.44 -7.99 0.71
N THR A 159 -17.84 -8.37 1.93
CA THR A 159 -19.06 -7.89 2.58
C THR A 159 -18.71 -7.01 3.77
N TYR A 160 -19.62 -6.09 4.13
CA TYR A 160 -19.49 -5.38 5.39
C TYR A 160 -19.49 -6.38 6.56
N PRO A 161 -18.62 -6.20 7.56
CA PRO A 161 -18.63 -7.05 8.74
C PRO A 161 -19.89 -6.79 9.58
N GLU A 162 -20.41 -7.84 10.23
CA GLU A 162 -21.58 -7.74 11.12
C GLU A 162 -21.20 -7.31 12.55
N GLN A 163 -19.91 -7.37 12.89
CA GLN A 163 -19.36 -7.05 14.21
C GLN A 163 -18.13 -6.16 14.06
N ALA A 164 -17.74 -5.50 15.14
CA ALA A 164 -16.58 -4.61 15.15
C ALA A 164 -15.34 -5.26 15.76
N VAL A 165 -14.16 -4.91 15.22
CA VAL A 165 -12.87 -5.14 15.84
C VAL A 165 -12.14 -3.81 16.02
N ARG A 166 -11.49 -3.62 17.17
CA ARG A 166 -10.62 -2.46 17.42
C ARG A 166 -9.19 -2.82 17.02
N VAL A 167 -8.53 -1.92 16.31
CA VAL A 167 -7.15 -2.05 15.87
C VAL A 167 -6.35 -0.91 16.49
N THR A 168 -5.28 -1.19 17.24
CA THR A 168 -4.49 -0.16 17.95
C THR A 168 -3.00 -0.26 17.65
N ALA A 169 -2.46 0.77 17.00
CA ALA A 169 -1.04 0.93 16.78
C ALA A 169 -0.37 1.45 18.07
N THR A 170 0.45 0.62 18.71
CA THR A 170 1.02 0.87 20.04
C THR A 170 2.13 1.92 20.05
N ASP A 171 2.83 2.08 18.93
CA ASP A 171 3.92 3.02 18.70
C ASP A 171 3.46 4.44 18.37
N SER A 172 2.23 4.59 17.84
CA SER A 172 1.61 5.90 17.54
C SER A 172 0.45 6.26 18.46
N GLY A 173 -0.08 5.29 19.21
CA GLY A 173 -1.30 5.44 20.02
C GLY A 173 -2.58 5.60 19.18
N ARG A 174 -2.50 5.45 17.86
CA ARG A 174 -3.66 5.55 16.97
C ARG A 174 -4.52 4.30 17.05
N CYS A 175 -5.82 4.50 16.93
CA CYS A 175 -6.82 3.45 17.06
C CYS A 175 -7.89 3.59 15.99
N TRP A 176 -8.34 2.46 15.46
CA TRP A 176 -9.41 2.35 14.46
C TRP A 176 -10.41 1.29 14.89
N THR A 177 -11.66 1.46 14.50
CA THR A 177 -12.70 0.44 14.64
C THR A 177 -13.16 0.04 13.25
N TYR A 178 -13.07 -1.25 12.93
CA TYR A 178 -13.59 -1.79 11.69
C TYR A 178 -14.82 -2.65 11.97
N GLY A 179 -15.97 -2.18 11.47
CA GLY A 179 -17.29 -2.80 11.65
C GLY A 179 -18.22 -2.04 12.60
N PRO A 180 -19.49 -2.48 12.71
CA PRO A 180 -20.52 -1.78 13.46
C PRO A 180 -20.51 -2.13 14.95
N GLY A 181 -20.97 -1.20 15.79
CA GLY A 181 -21.19 -1.43 17.22
C GLY A 181 -19.94 -1.38 18.09
N GLU A 182 -20.04 -1.91 19.31
CA GLU A 182 -18.88 -2.03 20.22
C GLU A 182 -17.97 -3.17 19.74
N PRO A 183 -16.63 -2.95 19.70
CA PRO A 183 -15.68 -3.99 19.36
C PRO A 183 -15.80 -5.23 20.25
N ILE A 184 -15.94 -6.38 19.62
CA ILE A 184 -15.95 -7.70 20.29
C ILE A 184 -14.53 -8.19 20.64
N ALA A 185 -13.53 -7.61 20.00
CA ALA A 185 -12.12 -7.90 20.19
C ALA A 185 -11.26 -6.68 19.87
N ASP A 186 -10.06 -6.67 20.45
CA ASP A 186 -9.02 -5.69 20.22
C ASP A 186 -7.77 -6.41 19.69
N VAL A 187 -7.18 -5.91 18.62
CA VAL A 187 -5.86 -6.30 18.13
C VAL A 187 -4.91 -5.10 18.22
N SER A 188 -3.72 -5.32 18.76
CA SER A 188 -2.71 -4.28 18.97
C SER A 188 -1.32 -4.74 18.56
N GLY A 189 -0.50 -3.83 18.08
CA GLY A 189 0.86 -4.08 17.60
C GLY A 189 1.51 -2.80 17.11
N THR A 190 2.73 -2.86 16.60
CA THR A 190 3.32 -1.70 15.90
C THR A 190 2.49 -1.37 14.66
N ALA A 191 2.53 -0.12 14.19
CA ALA A 191 1.83 0.29 12.99
C ALA A 191 2.26 -0.55 11.77
N GLU A 192 3.55 -0.87 11.67
CA GLU A 192 4.09 -1.76 10.64
C GLU A 192 3.52 -3.18 10.73
N ASP A 193 3.54 -3.81 11.92
CA ASP A 193 3.02 -5.17 12.10
C ASP A 193 1.54 -5.27 11.73
N LEU A 194 0.75 -4.28 12.15
CA LEU A 194 -0.67 -4.21 11.82
C LEU A 194 -0.89 -4.01 10.32
N LEU A 195 -0.11 -3.12 9.68
CA LEU A 195 -0.22 -2.88 8.25
C LEU A 195 0.14 -4.13 7.44
N LEU A 196 1.27 -4.77 7.75
CA LEU A 196 1.71 -6.01 7.10
C LEU A 196 0.71 -7.14 7.33
N MET A 197 0.12 -7.24 8.52
CA MET A 197 -0.95 -8.19 8.83
C MET A 197 -2.18 -7.96 7.96
N LEU A 198 -2.64 -6.71 7.86
CA LEU A 198 -3.85 -6.35 7.09
C LEU A 198 -3.67 -6.56 5.58
N TRP A 199 -2.45 -6.39 5.07
CA TRP A 199 -2.08 -6.68 3.68
C TRP A 199 -1.67 -8.13 3.42
N GLY A 200 -1.76 -9.02 4.42
CA GLY A 200 -1.46 -10.45 4.26
C GLY A 200 0.04 -10.79 4.10
N ARG A 201 0.93 -9.87 4.47
CA ARG A 201 2.39 -10.09 4.53
C ARG A 201 2.80 -10.79 5.82
N LYS A 202 2.03 -10.60 6.89
CA LYS A 202 2.19 -11.33 8.17
C LYS A 202 0.90 -12.08 8.51
N PRO A 203 0.98 -13.30 9.09
CA PRO A 203 -0.18 -14.00 9.60
C PRO A 203 -0.94 -13.15 10.64
N ARG A 204 -2.26 -13.27 10.68
CA ARG A 204 -3.12 -12.51 11.63
C ARG A 204 -3.02 -12.97 13.07
N ASP A 205 -2.44 -14.14 13.25
CA ASP A 205 -2.12 -14.78 14.51
C ASP A 205 -0.63 -14.72 14.85
N THR A 206 0.15 -13.89 14.14
CA THR A 206 1.57 -13.65 14.44
C THR A 206 1.79 -13.23 15.89
N GLY A 207 2.93 -13.63 16.48
CA GLY A 207 3.33 -13.20 17.81
C GLY A 207 3.66 -11.70 17.93
N SER A 208 3.74 -10.98 16.81
CA SER A 208 3.97 -9.53 16.79
C SER A 208 2.71 -8.68 17.00
N VAL A 209 1.52 -9.31 17.07
CA VAL A 209 0.27 -8.65 17.45
C VAL A 209 -0.35 -9.33 18.67
N THR A 210 -0.96 -8.55 19.54
CA THR A 210 -1.64 -9.00 20.76
C THR A 210 -3.14 -8.86 20.59
N TRP A 211 -3.87 -9.93 20.92
CA TRP A 211 -5.32 -9.98 20.88
C TRP A 211 -5.90 -9.95 22.30
N ALA A 212 -6.99 -9.20 22.48
CA ALA A 212 -7.84 -9.21 23.67
C ALA A 212 -9.32 -9.36 23.25
N GLY A 213 -10.17 -9.88 24.15
CA GLY A 213 -11.58 -10.17 23.84
C GLY A 213 -11.77 -11.48 23.05
N ASP A 214 -12.81 -11.54 22.22
CA ASP A 214 -13.13 -12.72 21.41
C ASP A 214 -12.26 -12.78 20.14
N ARG A 215 -11.08 -13.38 20.27
CA ARG A 215 -10.09 -13.48 19.19
C ARG A 215 -10.63 -14.19 17.94
N GLU A 216 -11.40 -15.25 18.10
CA GLU A 216 -11.91 -16.02 16.96
C GLU A 216 -12.87 -15.18 16.13
N ALA A 217 -13.82 -14.52 16.79
CA ALA A 217 -14.75 -13.64 16.13
C ALA A 217 -14.05 -12.39 15.55
N GLY A 218 -13.04 -11.84 16.24
CA GLY A 218 -12.21 -10.74 15.72
C GLY A 218 -11.43 -11.11 14.46
N LEU A 219 -10.87 -12.33 14.39
CA LEU A 219 -10.27 -12.86 13.16
C LEU A 219 -11.32 -13.03 12.05
N GLY A 220 -12.54 -13.44 12.41
CA GLY A 220 -13.70 -13.51 11.52
C GLY A 220 -14.06 -12.16 10.90
N VAL A 221 -14.05 -11.07 11.69
CA VAL A 221 -14.29 -9.70 11.20
C VAL A 221 -13.26 -9.29 10.14
N LEU A 222 -12.00 -9.72 10.30
CA LEU A 222 -10.94 -9.41 9.33
C LEU A 222 -10.90 -10.42 8.16
N ALA A 223 -11.61 -11.56 8.20
CA ALA A 223 -11.46 -12.71 7.29
C ALA A 223 -11.57 -12.40 5.78
N GLY A 224 -12.39 -11.42 5.40
CA GLY A 224 -12.59 -11.02 4.00
C GLY A 224 -11.38 -10.29 3.38
N PRO A 225 -11.34 -10.13 2.04
CA PRO A 225 -10.30 -9.33 1.40
C PRO A 225 -10.53 -7.86 1.73
N LEU A 226 -9.71 -7.34 2.64
CA LEU A 226 -9.68 -5.92 3.02
C LEU A 226 -8.94 -5.06 1.99
N VAL A 227 -8.06 -5.69 1.23
CA VAL A 227 -7.20 -5.09 0.22
C VAL A 227 -7.28 -5.92 -1.08
N PRO A 228 -6.89 -5.34 -2.24
CA PRO A 228 -6.93 -6.02 -3.54
C PRO A 228 -6.11 -7.30 -3.63
#